data_AF-A0A969QSS5-F1
#
_entry.id   AF-A0A969QSS5-F1
#
_cell.length_a   1.000
_cell.length_b   1.000
_cell.length_c   1.000
_cell.angle_alpha   90.00
_cell.angle_beta   90.00
_cell.angle_gamma   90.00
#
_symmetry.space_group_name_H-M   'P 1'
#
loop_
_entity.id
_entity.type
_entity.pdbx_description
1 polymer ?
#
loop_
_entity_poly.entity_id
_entity_poly.type
_entity_poly.pdbx_seq_one_letter_code
_entity_poly.pdbx_strand_id
1 'polypeptide(L)'
;MEAFALGEYLAPVATLPLEKKQRVATYIHDLHSLYDALQARDYTQTIELAGKLKAIAKDFPSSKVDSAIAGYTLASDLAIEEAKAHVLSKNSEKAAESIRAAAEIWPSNPKLAEFKALVSGASVIVTTRNDFDRLLAEGNFREIARRQYEIAPTIQGDAKREEAFKQIVTNLTKIETALSKAAEFSKIGQNYAAWEQLAELRESFPDDPKLGRELELLAPKVADFTRALDKAKQFENRTPKQIGSAISWYLKARSIYPQSTLAESGSKRLTEEVLPADGK
;
A
#
# COMPACT_ATOMS: atom_id res chain seq x y z
N MET A 1 55.90 14.13 5.92
CA MET A 1 56.97 15.08 5.54
C MET A 1 58.29 14.85 6.29
N GLU A 2 58.34 14.06 7.36
CA GLU A 2 59.57 13.93 8.18
C GLU A 2 60.69 13.11 7.53
N ALA A 3 60.38 12.05 6.74
CA ALA A 3 61.42 11.27 6.05
C ALA A 3 62.10 12.05 4.90
N PHE A 4 61.40 13.01 4.28
CA PHE A 4 61.98 13.90 3.26
C PHE A 4 62.90 14.93 3.91
N ALA A 5 62.50 15.51 5.05
CA ALA A 5 63.30 16.48 5.80
C ALA A 5 64.56 15.87 6.45
N LEU A 6 64.52 14.60 6.86
CA LEU A 6 65.68 13.89 7.43
C LEU A 6 66.67 13.36 6.37
N GLY A 7 66.22 13.13 5.14
CA GLY A 7 67.03 12.56 4.06
C GLY A 7 67.56 13.57 3.02
N GLU A 8 67.10 14.82 3.04
CA GLU A 8 67.43 15.86 2.04
C GLU A 8 68.93 16.14 1.92
N TYR A 9 69.69 15.94 3.02
CA TYR A 9 71.13 16.18 3.08
C TYR A 9 72.01 14.94 2.83
N LEU A 10 71.41 13.78 2.52
CA LEU A 10 72.19 12.59 2.12
C LEU A 10 72.60 12.72 0.64
N ALA A 11 73.92 12.73 0.38
CA ALA A 11 74.49 12.90 -0.97
C ALA A 11 73.88 12.01 -2.08
N PRO A 12 73.49 10.74 -1.82
CA PRO A 12 72.82 9.90 -2.81
C PRO A 12 71.38 10.32 -3.15
N VAL A 13 70.67 10.96 -2.21
CA VAL A 13 69.28 11.41 -2.37
C VAL A 13 69.22 12.79 -3.03
N ALA A 14 70.21 13.64 -2.76
CA ALA A 14 70.33 14.95 -3.41
C ALA A 14 70.50 14.85 -4.93
N THR A 15 71.24 13.84 -5.42
CA THR A 15 71.57 13.61 -6.84
C THR A 15 70.49 12.89 -7.66
N LEU A 16 69.39 12.46 -7.03
CA LEU A 16 68.29 11.77 -7.69
C LEU A 16 67.49 12.71 -8.63
N PRO A 17 67.12 12.26 -9.85
CA PRO A 17 66.25 13.03 -10.75
C PRO A 17 64.91 13.41 -10.11
N LEU A 18 64.40 14.60 -10.43
CA LEU A 18 63.15 15.16 -9.88
C LEU A 18 61.96 14.20 -10.02
N GLU A 19 61.83 13.53 -11.17
CA GLU A 19 60.73 12.59 -11.43
C GLU A 19 60.69 11.43 -10.40
N LYS A 20 61.86 10.90 -10.01
CA LYS A 20 61.93 9.83 -9.01
C LYS A 20 61.62 10.36 -7.60
N LYS A 21 62.02 11.59 -7.28
CA LYS A 21 61.67 12.25 -6.01
C LYS A 21 60.15 12.45 -5.90
N GLN A 22 59.49 12.87 -6.98
CA GLN A 22 58.04 13.01 -7.03
C GLN A 22 57.32 11.66 -6.83
N ARG A 23 57.78 10.58 -7.48
CA ARG A 23 57.19 9.24 -7.29
C ARG A 23 57.25 8.77 -5.84
N VAL A 24 58.38 8.99 -5.15
CA VAL A 24 58.54 8.66 -3.72
C VAL A 24 57.63 9.53 -2.86
N ALA A 25 57.52 10.83 -3.16
CA ALA A 25 56.63 11.73 -2.43
C ALA A 25 55.15 11.34 -2.58
N THR A 26 54.70 11.00 -3.79
CA THR A 26 53.35 10.49 -4.05
C THR A 26 53.09 9.19 -3.31
N TYR A 27 54.03 8.25 -3.33
CA TYR A 27 53.90 6.98 -2.60
C TYR A 27 53.74 7.19 -1.09
N ILE A 28 54.55 8.07 -0.49
CA ILE A 28 54.45 8.38 0.95
C ILE A 28 53.12 9.08 1.27
N HIS A 29 52.68 10.00 0.41
CA HIS A 29 51.39 10.67 0.57
C HIS A 29 50.23 9.67 0.51
N ASP A 30 50.18 8.81 -0.52
CA ASP A 30 49.14 7.80 -0.68
C ASP A 30 49.15 6.79 0.48
N LEU A 31 50.32 6.46 1.04
CA LEU A 31 50.46 5.59 2.20
C LEU A 31 49.93 6.23 3.48
N HIS A 32 50.16 7.53 3.69
CA HIS A 32 49.56 8.27 4.81
C HIS A 32 48.04 8.37 4.65
N SER A 33 47.57 8.73 3.45
CA SER A 33 46.14 8.76 3.13
C SER A 33 45.47 7.41 3.34
N LEU A 34 46.15 6.30 3.02
CA LEU A 34 45.66 4.94 3.27
C LEU A 34 45.49 4.68 4.78
N TYR A 35 46.45 5.11 5.58
CA TYR A 35 46.40 4.98 7.03
C TYR A 35 45.25 5.80 7.64
N ASP A 36 45.08 7.04 7.19
CA ASP A 36 44.00 7.91 7.63
C ASP A 36 42.63 7.33 7.24
N ALA A 37 42.50 6.79 6.03
CA ALA A 37 41.28 6.12 5.55
C ALA A 37 40.96 4.86 6.39
N LEU A 38 41.97 4.07 6.76
CA LEU A 38 41.82 2.91 7.66
C LEU A 38 41.37 3.33 9.06
N GLN A 39 41.95 4.40 9.62
CA GLN A 39 41.53 4.93 10.92
C GLN A 39 40.10 5.45 10.89
N ALA A 40 39.71 6.10 9.79
CA ALA A 40 38.35 6.58 9.56
C ALA A 40 37.36 5.44 9.24
N ARG A 41 37.82 4.19 9.09
CA ARG A 41 37.03 3.03 8.63
C ARG A 41 36.35 3.27 7.28
N ASP A 42 36.94 4.12 6.43
CA ASP A 42 36.47 4.35 5.07
C ASP A 42 37.11 3.32 4.14
N TYR A 43 36.54 2.12 4.13
CA TYR A 43 37.09 1.03 3.33
C TYR A 43 36.94 1.26 1.82
N THR A 44 36.03 2.14 1.39
CA THR A 44 35.91 2.54 -0.03
C THR A 44 37.19 3.25 -0.48
N GLN A 45 37.59 4.30 0.26
CA GLN A 45 38.83 5.03 -0.02
C GLN A 45 40.06 4.13 0.20
N THR A 46 40.01 3.25 1.21
CA THR A 46 41.10 2.32 1.50
C THR A 46 41.37 1.37 0.33
N ILE A 47 40.33 0.82 -0.30
CA ILE A 47 40.46 -0.06 -1.47
C ILE A 47 41.11 0.67 -2.65
N GLU A 48 40.68 1.90 -2.93
CA GLU A 48 41.23 2.71 -4.02
C GLU A 48 42.72 3.02 -3.80
N LEU A 49 43.08 3.46 -2.59
CA LEU A 49 44.46 3.80 -2.24
C LEU A 49 45.37 2.57 -2.21
N ALA A 50 44.90 1.43 -1.70
CA ALA A 50 45.65 0.18 -1.74
C ALA A 50 45.92 -0.28 -3.18
N GLY A 51 44.94 -0.13 -4.08
CA GLY A 51 45.09 -0.41 -5.50
C GLY A 51 46.14 0.47 -6.18
N LYS A 52 46.15 1.78 -5.89
CA LYS A 52 47.16 2.74 -6.37
C LYS A 52 48.56 2.37 -5.89
N LEU A 53 48.71 2.08 -4.59
CA LEU A 53 50.00 1.73 -3.99
C LEU A 53 50.57 0.43 -4.58
N LYS A 54 49.73 -0.57 -4.83
CA LYS A 54 50.11 -1.83 -5.49
C LYS A 54 50.60 -1.64 -6.93
N ALA A 55 50.06 -0.64 -7.64
CA ALA A 55 50.49 -0.30 -8.99
C ALA A 55 51.83 0.47 -9.01
N ILE A 56 52.11 1.27 -7.97
CA ILE A 56 53.33 2.08 -7.86
C ILE A 56 54.52 1.24 -7.34
N ALA A 57 54.30 0.35 -6.37
CA ALA A 57 55.34 -0.39 -5.66
C ALA A 57 55.05 -1.89 -5.62
N LYS A 58 55.93 -2.70 -6.21
CA LYS A 58 55.79 -4.17 -6.30
C LYS A 58 56.00 -4.87 -4.95
N ASP A 59 56.76 -4.25 -4.06
CA ASP A 59 57.08 -4.70 -2.70
C ASP A 59 56.07 -4.24 -1.65
N PHE A 60 55.01 -3.52 -2.05
CA PHE A 60 53.93 -3.14 -1.15
C PHE A 60 53.26 -4.38 -0.53
N PRO A 61 53.12 -4.46 0.80
CA PRO A 61 52.56 -5.63 1.49
C PRO A 61 51.02 -5.68 1.36
N SER A 62 50.51 -5.81 0.12
CA SER A 62 49.07 -5.71 -0.17
C SER A 62 48.27 -6.78 0.56
N SER A 63 48.79 -8.00 0.69
CA SER A 63 48.04 -9.13 1.27
C SER A 63 47.48 -8.86 2.67
N LYS A 64 48.21 -8.13 3.53
CA LYS A 64 47.75 -7.80 4.89
C LYS A 64 46.63 -6.76 4.86
N VAL A 65 46.77 -5.76 3.99
CA VAL A 65 45.78 -4.69 3.78
C VAL A 65 44.51 -5.26 3.16
N ASP A 66 44.67 -6.05 2.09
CA ASP A 66 43.58 -6.74 1.38
C ASP A 66 42.78 -7.64 2.32
N SER A 67 43.46 -8.42 3.18
CA SER A 67 42.82 -9.32 4.14
C SER A 67 42.05 -8.58 5.24
N ALA A 68 42.61 -7.46 5.75
CA ALA A 68 41.94 -6.64 6.76
C ALA A 68 40.69 -5.99 6.18
N ILE A 69 40.78 -5.38 4.99
CA ILE A 69 39.65 -4.78 4.30
C ILE A 69 38.57 -5.84 4.06
N ALA A 70 38.92 -6.98 3.49
CA ALA A 70 37.96 -8.05 3.19
C ALA A 70 37.26 -8.56 4.46
N GLY A 71 37.98 -8.68 5.58
CA GLY A 71 37.40 -9.09 6.86
C GLY A 71 36.39 -8.07 7.39
N TYR A 72 36.73 -6.78 7.42
CA TYR A 72 35.84 -5.74 7.94
C TYR A 72 34.64 -5.46 7.03
N THR A 73 34.82 -5.44 5.71
CA THR A 73 33.71 -5.26 4.76
C THR A 73 32.75 -6.44 4.82
N LEU A 74 33.26 -7.68 4.85
CA LEU A 74 32.43 -8.87 5.02
C LEU A 74 31.68 -8.87 6.35
N ALA A 75 32.35 -8.51 7.45
CA ALA A 75 31.71 -8.47 8.76
C ALA A 75 30.57 -7.43 8.81
N SER A 76 30.79 -6.24 8.25
CA SER A 76 29.74 -5.21 8.13
C SER A 76 28.58 -5.72 7.26
N ASP A 77 28.88 -6.31 6.10
CA ASP A 77 27.88 -6.86 5.19
C ASP A 77 27.03 -7.95 5.85
N LEU A 78 27.65 -8.88 6.58
CA LEU A 78 26.93 -9.93 7.31
C LEU A 78 26.01 -9.36 8.39
N ALA A 79 26.45 -8.35 9.13
CA ALA A 79 25.63 -7.68 10.13
C ALA A 79 24.42 -6.95 9.50
N ILE A 80 24.58 -6.39 8.29
CA ILE A 80 23.45 -5.81 7.54
C ILE A 80 22.47 -6.89 7.07
N GLU A 81 22.96 -8.04 6.59
CA GLU A 81 22.09 -9.15 6.20
C GLU A 81 21.33 -9.76 7.39
N GLU A 82 21.99 -9.87 8.55
CA GLU A 82 21.33 -10.28 9.79
C GLU A 82 20.24 -9.29 10.21
N ALA A 83 20.52 -7.98 10.09
CA ALA A 83 19.51 -6.96 10.34
C ALA A 83 18.30 -7.07 9.40
N LYS A 84 18.52 -7.33 8.11
CA LYS A 84 17.44 -7.59 7.14
C LYS A 84 16.59 -8.80 7.57
N ALA A 85 17.23 -9.89 8.00
CA ALA A 85 16.52 -11.06 8.52
C ALA A 85 15.70 -10.75 9.79
N HIS A 86 16.23 -9.89 10.67
CA HIS A 86 15.50 -9.43 11.85
C HIS A 86 14.28 -8.56 11.52
N VAL A 87 14.37 -7.69 10.51
CA VAL A 87 13.21 -6.93 10.00
C VAL A 87 12.13 -7.87 9.46
N LEU A 88 12.51 -8.88 8.67
CA LEU A 88 11.58 -9.87 8.13
C LEU A 88 10.91 -10.72 9.22
N SER A 89 11.63 -11.04 10.30
CA SER A 89 11.10 -11.75 11.47
C SER A 89 10.37 -10.85 12.47
N LYS A 90 10.13 -9.57 12.13
CA LYS A 90 9.44 -8.57 12.97
C LYS A 90 10.14 -8.24 14.29
N ASN A 91 11.45 -8.44 14.36
CA ASN A 91 12.27 -8.16 15.54
C ASN A 91 13.06 -6.85 15.36
N SER A 92 12.38 -5.71 15.54
CA SER A 92 12.96 -4.38 15.29
C SER A 92 14.13 -4.02 16.22
N GLU A 93 14.13 -4.52 17.46
CA GLU A 93 15.21 -4.27 18.43
C GLU A 93 16.53 -4.92 17.96
N LYS A 94 16.48 -6.22 17.63
CA LYS A 94 17.65 -6.94 17.12
C LYS A 94 18.12 -6.41 15.77
N ALA A 95 17.21 -5.99 14.90
CA ALA A 95 17.58 -5.33 13.64
C ALA A 95 18.37 -4.03 13.88
N ALA A 96 17.98 -3.23 14.89
CA ALA A 96 18.69 -2.01 15.23
C ALA A 96 20.08 -2.30 15.84
N GLU A 97 20.22 -3.34 16.65
CA GLU A 97 21.50 -3.79 17.19
C GLU A 97 22.48 -4.22 16.08
N SER A 98 22.05 -5.10 15.16
CA SER A 98 22.89 -5.55 14.05
C SER A 98 23.30 -4.41 13.11
N ILE A 99 22.43 -3.42 12.87
CA ILE A 99 22.81 -2.23 12.07
C ILE A 99 23.80 -1.31 12.78
N ARG A 100 23.67 -1.13 14.11
CA ARG A 100 24.68 -0.39 14.87
C ARG A 100 26.04 -1.06 14.76
N ALA A 101 26.10 -2.38 14.93
CA ALA A 101 27.34 -3.14 14.75
C ALA A 101 27.91 -2.97 13.32
N ALA A 102 27.06 -3.04 12.29
CA ALA A 102 27.49 -2.84 10.91
C ALA A 102 28.05 -1.43 10.64
N ALA A 103 27.37 -0.40 11.15
CA ALA A 103 27.75 1.00 10.99
C ALA A 103 28.99 1.37 11.82
N GLU A 104 29.20 0.72 12.96
CA GLU A 104 30.46 0.82 13.70
C GLU A 104 31.60 0.26 12.85
N ILE A 105 31.45 -0.95 12.28
CA ILE A 105 32.51 -1.60 11.50
C ILE A 105 32.85 -0.80 10.24
N TRP A 106 31.85 -0.41 9.43
CA TRP A 106 32.02 0.34 8.20
C TRP A 106 30.91 1.40 8.04
N PRO A 107 31.14 2.63 8.53
CA PRO A 107 30.13 3.70 8.51
C PRO A 107 29.69 4.11 7.10
N SER A 108 30.60 4.02 6.12
CA SER A 108 30.36 4.37 4.72
C SER A 108 29.87 3.19 3.86
N ASN A 109 29.43 2.08 4.47
CA ASN A 109 28.93 0.92 3.72
C ASN A 109 27.68 1.32 2.88
N PRO A 110 27.71 1.20 1.54
CA PRO A 110 26.58 1.56 0.68
C PRO A 110 25.30 0.76 0.98
N LYS A 111 25.42 -0.46 1.50
CA LYS A 111 24.27 -1.31 1.87
C LYS A 111 23.47 -0.76 3.04
N LEU A 112 24.01 0.16 3.84
CA LEU A 112 23.26 0.85 4.89
C LEU A 112 22.15 1.73 4.29
N ALA A 113 22.36 2.31 3.11
CA ALA A 113 21.35 3.08 2.40
C ALA A 113 20.22 2.17 1.88
N GLU A 114 20.57 1.00 1.35
CA GLU A 114 19.60 -0.02 0.92
C GLU A 114 18.74 -0.51 2.09
N PHE A 115 19.35 -0.77 3.25
CA PHE A 115 18.62 -1.16 4.45
C PHE A 115 17.63 -0.07 4.90
N LYS A 116 18.04 1.21 4.89
CA LYS A 116 17.13 2.33 5.21
C LYS A 116 15.94 2.39 4.25
N ALA A 117 16.18 2.21 2.95
CA ALA A 117 15.11 2.16 1.96
C ALA A 117 14.14 0.99 2.25
N LEU A 118 14.67 -0.20 2.57
CA LEU A 118 13.88 -1.37 2.94
C LEU A 118 13.01 -1.12 4.18
N VAL A 119 13.58 -0.56 5.25
CA VAL A 119 12.84 -0.25 6.48
C VAL A 119 11.77 0.81 6.23
N SER A 120 12.08 1.84 5.44
CA SER A 120 11.11 2.88 5.10
C SER A 120 9.92 2.31 4.31
N GLY A 121 10.18 1.44 3.33
CA GLY A 121 9.13 0.74 2.58
C GLY A 121 8.31 -0.19 3.47
N ALA A 122 8.97 -0.95 4.36
CA ALA A 122 8.28 -1.81 5.33
C ALA A 122 7.39 -1.00 6.29
N SER A 123 7.84 0.18 6.72
CA SER A 123 7.04 1.09 7.55
C SER A 123 5.78 1.54 6.82
N VAL A 124 5.88 1.92 5.54
CA VAL A 124 4.73 2.32 4.72
C VAL A 124 3.72 1.17 4.59
N ILE A 125 4.20 -0.06 4.33
CA ILE A 125 3.33 -1.24 4.24
C ILE A 125 2.57 -1.48 5.55
N VAL A 126 3.25 -1.38 6.70
CA VAL A 126 2.62 -1.57 8.02
C VAL A 126 1.58 -0.48 8.28
N THR A 127 1.91 0.79 8.01
CA THR A 127 0.95 1.89 8.22
C THR A 127 -0.28 1.74 7.33
N THR A 128 -0.12 1.41 6.05
CA THR A 128 -1.25 1.25 5.12
C THR A 128 -2.12 0.05 5.49
N ARG A 129 -1.53 -1.06 5.98
CA ARG A 129 -2.29 -2.22 6.48
C ARG A 129 -3.12 -1.87 7.72
N ASN A 130 -2.52 -1.16 8.69
CA ASN A 130 -3.23 -0.73 9.89
C ASN A 130 -4.35 0.25 9.56
N ASP A 131 -4.11 1.16 8.63
CA ASP A 131 -5.14 2.07 8.11
C ASP A 131 -6.27 1.31 7.42
N PHE A 132 -5.95 0.32 6.59
CA PHE A 132 -6.95 -0.52 5.94
C PHE A 132 -7.82 -1.24 6.98
N ASP A 133 -7.22 -1.87 7.99
CA ASP A 133 -7.95 -2.57 9.05
C ASP A 133 -8.84 -1.61 9.86
N ARG A 134 -8.34 -0.41 10.14
CA ARG A 134 -9.11 0.65 10.82
C ARG A 134 -10.31 1.10 9.97
N LEU A 135 -10.09 1.41 8.69
CA LEU A 135 -11.16 1.82 7.77
C LEU A 135 -12.20 0.71 7.58
N LEU A 136 -11.76 -0.55 7.57
CA LEU A 136 -12.63 -1.71 7.49
C LEU A 136 -13.51 -1.81 8.74
N ALA A 137 -12.94 -1.65 9.94
CA ALA A 137 -13.66 -1.66 11.20
C ALA A 137 -14.63 -0.47 11.35
N GLU A 138 -14.24 0.71 10.83
CA GLU A 138 -15.08 1.91 10.78
C GLU A 138 -16.20 1.83 9.73
N GLY A 139 -16.19 0.81 8.85
CA GLY A 139 -17.13 0.70 7.73
C GLY A 139 -16.91 1.73 6.63
N ASN A 140 -15.73 2.38 6.60
CA ASN A 140 -15.41 3.43 5.63
C ASN A 140 -14.90 2.83 4.30
N PHE A 141 -15.77 2.04 3.66
CA PHE A 141 -15.46 1.30 2.44
C PHE A 141 -15.11 2.21 1.26
N ARG A 142 -15.69 3.41 1.21
CA ARG A 142 -15.48 4.38 0.12
C ARG A 142 -14.05 4.92 0.12
N GLU A 143 -13.48 5.20 1.30
CA GLU A 143 -12.10 5.63 1.41
C GLU A 143 -11.13 4.50 1.05
N ILE A 144 -11.46 3.25 1.41
CA ILE A 144 -10.70 2.06 0.96
C ILE A 144 -10.65 1.98 -0.57
N ALA A 145 -11.80 2.13 -1.24
CA ALA A 145 -11.84 2.12 -2.70
C ALA A 145 -11.08 3.32 -3.32
N ARG A 146 -11.15 4.50 -2.70
CA ARG A 146 -10.39 5.67 -3.16
C ARG A 146 -8.88 5.43 -3.09
N ARG A 147 -8.41 4.79 -2.02
CA ARG A 147 -7.00 4.42 -1.80
C ARG A 147 -6.62 3.06 -2.40
N GLN A 148 -7.41 2.53 -3.34
CA GLN A 148 -7.21 1.18 -3.89
C GLN A 148 -5.79 0.92 -4.43
N TYR A 149 -5.19 1.90 -5.12
CA TYR A 149 -3.86 1.77 -5.71
C TYR A 149 -2.73 1.82 -4.67
N GLU A 150 -3.00 2.43 -3.52
CA GLU A 150 -2.08 2.45 -2.38
C GLU A 150 -2.20 1.15 -1.58
N ILE A 151 -3.42 0.69 -1.32
CA ILE A 151 -3.72 -0.45 -0.44
C ILE A 151 -3.39 -1.78 -1.12
N ALA A 152 -3.81 -1.98 -2.38
CA ALA A 152 -3.69 -3.26 -3.09
C ALA A 152 -2.28 -3.89 -3.05
N PRO A 153 -1.18 -3.18 -3.35
CA PRO A 153 0.17 -3.77 -3.29
C PRO A 153 0.59 -4.10 -1.85
N THR A 154 0.12 -3.36 -0.85
CA THR A 154 0.52 -3.57 0.55
C THR A 154 -0.14 -4.78 1.17
N ILE A 155 -1.34 -5.16 0.75
CA ILE A 155 -2.06 -6.33 1.26
C ILE A 155 -1.71 -7.63 0.51
N GLN A 156 -0.87 -7.54 -0.52
CA GLN A 156 -0.49 -8.69 -1.32
C GLN A 156 0.13 -9.81 -0.45
N GLY A 157 -0.38 -11.03 -0.62
CA GLY A 157 0.01 -12.21 0.16
C GLY A 157 -0.75 -12.38 1.47
N ASP A 158 -1.68 -11.48 1.82
CA ASP A 158 -2.62 -11.65 2.93
C ASP A 158 -4.02 -11.98 2.40
N ALA A 159 -4.33 -13.27 2.32
CA ALA A 159 -5.58 -13.77 1.75
C ALA A 159 -6.84 -13.18 2.41
N LYS A 160 -6.80 -12.86 3.72
CA LYS A 160 -7.97 -12.30 4.41
C LYS A 160 -8.22 -10.86 3.99
N ARG A 161 -7.16 -10.05 3.95
CA ARG A 161 -7.26 -8.65 3.54
C ARG A 161 -7.57 -8.53 2.05
N GLU A 162 -6.98 -9.38 1.22
CA GLU A 162 -7.27 -9.43 -0.22
C GLU A 162 -8.74 -9.74 -0.51
N GLU A 163 -9.31 -10.76 0.14
CA GLU A 163 -10.72 -11.11 -0.07
C GLU A 163 -11.66 -10.00 0.41
N ALA A 164 -11.40 -9.44 1.60
CA ALA A 164 -12.19 -8.31 2.12
C ALA A 164 -12.12 -7.10 1.17
N PHE A 165 -10.93 -6.75 0.70
CA PHE A 165 -10.71 -5.65 -0.24
C PHE A 165 -11.45 -5.88 -1.57
N LYS A 166 -11.35 -7.09 -2.14
CA LYS A 166 -12.03 -7.46 -3.38
C LYS A 166 -13.55 -7.37 -3.23
N GLN A 167 -14.09 -7.85 -2.12
CA GLN A 167 -15.52 -7.76 -1.83
C GLN A 167 -15.97 -6.30 -1.74
N ILE A 168 -15.21 -5.45 -1.04
CA ILE A 168 -15.49 -4.00 -0.93
C ILE A 168 -15.53 -3.33 -2.30
N VAL A 169 -14.48 -3.51 -3.10
CA VAL A 169 -14.38 -2.88 -4.43
C VAL A 169 -15.51 -3.37 -5.34
N THR A 170 -15.85 -4.67 -5.30
CA THR A 170 -16.95 -5.24 -6.07
C THR A 170 -18.29 -4.64 -5.67
N ASN A 171 -18.57 -4.57 -4.37
CA ASN A 171 -19.81 -4.02 -3.84
C ASN A 171 -19.96 -2.54 -4.18
N LEU A 172 -18.91 -1.74 -3.99
CA LEU A 172 -18.92 -0.32 -4.35
C LEU A 172 -19.06 -0.10 -5.84
N THR A 173 -18.45 -0.93 -6.68
CA THR A 173 -18.62 -0.84 -8.13
C THR A 173 -20.08 -1.09 -8.53
N LYS A 174 -20.76 -2.06 -7.90
CA LYS A 174 -22.19 -2.30 -8.11
C LYS A 174 -23.02 -1.06 -7.70
N ILE A 175 -22.72 -0.48 -6.54
CA ILE A 175 -23.40 0.73 -6.03
C ILE A 175 -23.19 1.91 -6.99
N GLU A 176 -21.96 2.23 -7.35
CA GLU A 176 -21.64 3.37 -8.23
C GLU A 176 -22.25 3.21 -9.64
N THR A 177 -22.28 1.98 -10.15
CA THR A 177 -22.95 1.69 -11.43
C THR A 177 -24.46 1.96 -11.34
N ALA A 178 -25.10 1.52 -10.25
CA ALA A 178 -26.52 1.76 -10.06
C ALA A 178 -26.84 3.25 -9.86
N LEU A 179 -26.03 3.97 -9.07
CA LEU A 179 -26.16 5.41 -8.89
C LEU A 179 -26.01 6.17 -10.20
N SER A 180 -25.05 5.77 -11.05
CA SER A 180 -24.85 6.38 -12.36
C SER A 180 -26.06 6.17 -13.27
N LYS A 181 -26.59 4.94 -13.34
CA LYS A 181 -27.81 4.62 -14.10
C LYS A 181 -29.03 5.38 -13.58
N ALA A 182 -29.22 5.45 -12.26
CA ALA A 182 -30.32 6.19 -11.65
C ALA A 182 -30.23 7.70 -11.93
N ALA A 183 -29.02 8.26 -11.94
CA ALA A 183 -28.79 9.66 -12.32
C ALA A 183 -29.15 9.91 -13.79
N GLU A 184 -28.85 8.99 -14.70
CA GLU A 184 -29.28 9.06 -16.11
C GLU A 184 -30.80 9.00 -16.23
N PHE A 185 -31.47 8.08 -15.54
CA PHE A 185 -32.94 8.01 -15.52
C PHE A 185 -33.57 9.30 -14.99
N SER A 186 -33.03 9.89 -13.92
CA SER A 186 -33.56 11.15 -13.38
C SER A 186 -33.39 12.31 -14.37
N LYS A 187 -32.28 12.37 -15.13
CA LYS A 187 -32.07 13.39 -16.17
C LYS A 187 -33.11 13.35 -17.28
N ILE A 188 -33.56 12.15 -17.67
CA ILE A 188 -34.61 11.98 -18.69
C ILE A 188 -36.03 11.97 -18.11
N GLY A 189 -36.20 12.40 -16.84
CA GLY A 189 -37.51 12.52 -16.18
C GLY A 189 -38.07 11.19 -15.64
N GLN A 190 -37.36 10.08 -15.78
CA GLN A 190 -37.76 8.76 -15.30
C GLN A 190 -37.43 8.57 -13.80
N ASN A 191 -37.94 9.46 -12.95
CA ASN A 191 -37.63 9.45 -11.51
C ASN A 191 -38.12 8.19 -10.79
N TYR A 192 -39.24 7.60 -11.22
CA TYR A 192 -39.76 6.35 -10.64
C TYR A 192 -38.81 5.17 -10.88
N ALA A 193 -38.28 5.02 -12.10
CA ALA A 193 -37.31 3.99 -12.43
C ALA A 193 -35.98 4.19 -11.67
N ALA A 194 -35.51 5.45 -11.59
CA ALA A 194 -34.33 5.81 -10.81
C ALA A 194 -34.49 5.41 -9.33
N TRP A 195 -35.63 5.73 -8.73
CA TRP A 195 -35.88 5.42 -7.33
C TRP A 195 -36.01 3.92 -7.08
N GLU A 196 -36.78 3.20 -7.91
CA GLU A 196 -37.00 1.77 -7.74
C GLU A 196 -35.68 0.97 -7.80
N GLN A 197 -34.81 1.29 -8.77
CA GLN A 197 -33.51 0.64 -8.89
C GLN A 197 -32.62 0.85 -7.66
N LEU A 198 -32.62 2.07 -7.10
CA LEU A 198 -31.83 2.37 -5.90
C LEU A 198 -32.48 1.79 -4.63
N ALA A 199 -33.80 1.70 -4.56
CA ALA A 199 -34.52 1.14 -3.42
C ALA A 199 -34.28 -0.36 -3.28
N GLU A 200 -34.29 -1.10 -4.40
CA GLU A 200 -33.91 -2.52 -4.42
C GLU A 200 -32.46 -2.71 -3.96
N LEU A 201 -31.54 -1.87 -4.45
CA LEU A 201 -30.14 -1.92 -4.04
C LEU A 201 -29.95 -1.61 -2.54
N ARG A 202 -30.80 -0.75 -1.97
CA ARG A 202 -30.75 -0.38 -0.54
C ARG A 202 -31.04 -1.55 0.38
N GLU A 203 -31.77 -2.57 -0.06
CA GLU A 203 -31.99 -3.80 0.71
C GLU A 203 -30.68 -4.58 0.93
N SER A 204 -29.77 -4.55 -0.06
CA SER A 204 -28.46 -5.21 0.03
C SER A 204 -27.38 -4.33 0.67
N PHE A 205 -27.53 -3.00 0.59
CA PHE A 205 -26.54 -2.03 1.09
C PHE A 205 -27.21 -0.93 1.95
N PRO A 206 -27.76 -1.28 3.12
CA PRO A 206 -28.56 -0.36 3.95
C PRO A 206 -27.74 0.82 4.49
N ASP A 207 -26.45 0.63 4.73
CA ASP A 207 -25.57 1.60 5.39
C ASP A 207 -24.77 2.48 4.42
N ASP A 208 -24.95 2.35 3.09
CA ASP A 208 -24.21 3.20 2.16
C ASP A 208 -24.74 4.66 2.19
N PRO A 209 -23.91 5.63 2.59
CA PRO A 209 -24.40 7.00 2.82
C PRO A 209 -24.78 7.71 1.52
N LYS A 210 -24.09 7.42 0.41
CA LYS A 210 -24.37 8.05 -0.89
C LYS A 210 -25.68 7.52 -1.48
N LEU A 211 -25.89 6.21 -1.41
CA LEU A 211 -27.15 5.58 -1.81
C LEU A 211 -28.34 6.13 -1.01
N GLY A 212 -28.19 6.26 0.30
CA GLY A 212 -29.22 6.87 1.15
C GLY A 212 -29.55 8.30 0.72
N ARG A 213 -28.53 9.14 0.50
CA ARG A 213 -28.71 10.52 0.06
C ARG A 213 -29.43 10.64 -1.29
N GLU A 214 -29.07 9.82 -2.28
CA GLU A 214 -29.74 9.86 -3.60
C GLU A 214 -31.21 9.45 -3.50
N LEU A 215 -31.54 8.45 -2.67
CA LEU A 215 -32.93 8.07 -2.42
C LEU A 215 -33.73 9.20 -1.77
N GLU A 216 -33.13 9.92 -0.81
CA GLU A 216 -33.76 11.09 -0.17
C GLU A 216 -34.03 12.22 -1.17
N LEU A 217 -33.10 12.48 -2.10
CA LEU A 217 -33.28 13.49 -3.15
C LEU A 217 -34.39 13.10 -4.14
N LEU A 218 -34.57 11.81 -4.40
CA LEU A 218 -35.64 11.30 -5.25
C LEU A 218 -37.00 11.25 -4.53
N ALA A 219 -37.03 11.10 -3.20
CA ALA A 219 -38.26 10.84 -2.45
C ALA A 219 -39.41 11.83 -2.73
N PRO A 220 -39.20 13.17 -2.78
CA PRO A 220 -40.29 14.11 -3.10
C PRO A 220 -40.86 13.93 -4.52
N LYS A 221 -40.03 13.48 -5.47
CA LYS A 221 -40.40 13.32 -6.89
C LYS A 221 -41.22 12.05 -7.15
N VAL A 222 -41.16 11.08 -6.24
CA VAL A 222 -41.83 9.78 -6.38
C VAL A 222 -42.81 9.49 -5.23
N ALA A 223 -43.18 10.53 -4.46
CA ALA A 223 -43.89 10.38 -3.20
C ALA A 223 -45.28 9.74 -3.32
N ASP A 224 -45.94 9.89 -4.46
CA ASP A 224 -47.22 9.25 -4.77
C ASP A 224 -47.06 7.74 -5.00
N PHE A 225 -46.02 7.34 -5.74
CA PHE A 225 -45.65 5.95 -5.98
C PHE A 225 -45.20 5.24 -4.70
N THR A 226 -44.27 5.85 -3.95
CA THR A 226 -43.74 5.24 -2.71
C THR A 226 -44.83 5.09 -1.65
N ARG A 227 -45.72 6.08 -1.52
CA ARG A 227 -46.89 5.98 -0.62
C ARG A 227 -47.83 4.83 -1.02
N ALA A 228 -48.03 4.59 -2.30
CA ALA A 228 -48.85 3.47 -2.77
C ALA A 228 -48.19 2.12 -2.42
N LEU A 229 -46.88 1.99 -2.62
CA LEU A 229 -46.12 0.80 -2.22
C LEU A 229 -46.13 0.58 -0.70
N ASP A 230 -45.93 1.63 0.09
CA ASP A 230 -45.92 1.55 1.55
C ASP A 230 -47.28 1.10 2.09
N LYS A 231 -48.38 1.65 1.55
CA LYS A 231 -49.72 1.19 1.91
C LYS A 231 -49.93 -0.28 1.53
N ALA A 232 -49.49 -0.70 0.34
CA ALA A 232 -49.58 -2.10 -0.06
C ALA A 232 -48.86 -3.02 0.92
N LYS A 233 -47.60 -2.70 1.26
CA LYS A 233 -46.79 -3.43 2.25
C LYS A 233 -47.43 -3.42 3.64
N GLN A 234 -48.03 -2.31 4.07
CA GLN A 234 -48.74 -2.23 5.35
C GLN A 234 -49.94 -3.19 5.41
N PHE A 235 -50.76 -3.26 4.35
CA PHE A 235 -51.89 -4.20 4.30
C PHE A 235 -51.46 -5.65 4.19
N GLU A 236 -50.33 -5.91 3.51
CA GLU A 236 -49.69 -7.23 3.43
C GLU A 236 -49.12 -7.69 4.78
N ASN A 237 -48.58 -6.78 5.60
CA ASN A 237 -47.93 -7.12 6.87
C ASN A 237 -48.87 -7.03 8.09
N ARG A 238 -50.14 -6.66 7.90
CA ARG A 238 -51.14 -6.60 8.99
C ARG A 238 -51.56 -7.98 9.46
N THR A 239 -52.04 -8.06 10.70
CA THR A 239 -52.66 -9.25 11.27
C THR A 239 -54.09 -8.91 11.72
N PRO A 240 -55.16 -9.47 11.09
CA PRO A 240 -55.13 -10.37 9.94
C PRO A 240 -54.69 -9.66 8.64
N LYS A 241 -54.09 -10.43 7.72
CA LYS A 241 -53.61 -9.96 6.42
C LYS A 241 -54.76 -9.46 5.57
N GLN A 242 -54.63 -8.27 4.97
CA GLN A 242 -55.68 -7.68 4.13
C GLN A 242 -55.31 -7.78 2.66
N ILE A 243 -55.35 -9.01 2.13
CA ILE A 243 -54.78 -9.34 0.81
C ILE A 243 -55.43 -8.52 -0.32
N GLY A 244 -56.77 -8.41 -0.34
CA GLY A 244 -57.47 -7.63 -1.37
C GLY A 244 -57.09 -6.14 -1.38
N SER A 245 -56.96 -5.54 -0.19
CA SER A 245 -56.50 -4.16 -0.04
C SER A 245 -55.05 -4.01 -0.51
N ALA A 246 -54.17 -4.94 -0.13
CA ALA A 246 -52.77 -4.92 -0.53
C ALA A 246 -52.60 -5.03 -2.06
N ILE A 247 -53.29 -5.96 -2.72
CA ILE A 247 -53.29 -6.08 -4.19
C ILE A 247 -53.79 -4.79 -4.85
N SER A 248 -54.87 -4.20 -4.33
CA SER A 248 -55.42 -2.94 -4.87
C SER A 248 -54.40 -1.80 -4.82
N TRP A 249 -53.63 -1.68 -3.74
CA TRP A 249 -52.57 -0.68 -3.62
C TRP A 249 -51.36 -0.98 -4.51
N TYR A 250 -50.98 -2.25 -4.71
CA TYR A 250 -49.97 -2.62 -5.70
C TYR A 250 -50.41 -2.29 -7.14
N LEU A 251 -51.67 -2.55 -7.50
CA LEU A 251 -52.22 -2.13 -8.79
C LEU A 251 -52.26 -0.61 -8.93
N LYS A 252 -52.54 0.12 -7.84
CA LYS A 252 -52.44 1.58 -7.83
C LYS A 252 -51.00 2.04 -8.10
N ALA A 253 -50.00 1.42 -7.48
CA ALA A 253 -48.60 1.72 -7.75
C ALA A 253 -48.25 1.45 -9.23
N ARG A 254 -48.73 0.34 -9.82
CA ARG A 254 -48.59 0.07 -11.27
C ARG A 254 -49.32 1.08 -12.16
N SER A 255 -50.42 1.68 -11.70
CA SER A 255 -51.08 2.75 -12.45
C SER A 255 -50.24 4.04 -12.51
N ILE A 256 -49.41 4.29 -11.49
CA ILE A 256 -48.50 5.45 -11.42
C ILE A 256 -47.22 5.15 -12.21
N TYR A 257 -46.66 3.96 -12.04
CA TYR A 257 -45.47 3.49 -12.75
C TYR A 257 -45.69 2.08 -13.31
N PRO A 258 -46.12 1.96 -14.58
CA PRO A 258 -46.51 0.67 -15.19
C PRO A 258 -45.40 -0.38 -15.26
N GLN A 259 -44.14 0.05 -15.35
CA GLN A 259 -42.96 -0.80 -15.45
C GLN A 259 -42.37 -1.18 -14.08
N SER A 260 -43.08 -0.88 -12.98
CA SER A 260 -42.60 -1.17 -11.62
C SER A 260 -42.47 -2.67 -11.36
N THR A 261 -41.24 -3.12 -11.10
CA THR A 261 -40.96 -4.51 -10.71
C THR A 261 -41.38 -4.79 -9.26
N LEU A 262 -41.28 -3.80 -8.36
CA LEU A 262 -41.71 -3.95 -6.96
C LEU A 262 -43.23 -4.10 -6.85
N ALA A 263 -43.99 -3.32 -7.62
CA ALA A 263 -45.44 -3.41 -7.61
C ALA A 263 -45.94 -4.69 -8.29
N GLU A 264 -45.29 -5.11 -9.38
CA GLU A 264 -45.60 -6.37 -10.05
C GLU A 264 -45.35 -7.57 -9.14
N SER A 265 -44.14 -7.68 -8.57
CA SER A 265 -43.77 -8.79 -7.68
C SER A 265 -44.68 -8.87 -6.44
N GLY A 266 -44.99 -7.73 -5.81
CA GLY A 266 -45.93 -7.67 -4.69
C GLY A 266 -47.34 -8.15 -5.05
N SER A 267 -47.87 -7.69 -6.19
CA SER A 267 -49.20 -8.11 -6.66
C SER A 267 -49.27 -9.60 -7.01
N LYS A 268 -48.22 -10.15 -7.67
CA LYS A 268 -48.14 -11.56 -8.05
C LYS A 268 -48.08 -12.46 -6.82
N ARG A 269 -47.19 -12.16 -5.87
CA ARG A 269 -47.04 -12.91 -4.61
C ARG A 269 -48.36 -13.07 -3.87
N LEU A 270 -49.12 -11.98 -3.74
CA LEU A 270 -50.41 -12.00 -3.06
C LEU A 270 -51.52 -12.69 -3.85
N THR A 271 -51.44 -12.64 -5.18
CA THR A 271 -52.40 -13.31 -6.05
C THR A 271 -52.20 -14.82 -6.01
N GLU A 272 -50.95 -15.29 -6.01
CA GLU A 272 -50.59 -16.71 -5.85
C GLU A 272 -50.98 -17.27 -4.48
N GLU A 273 -50.97 -16.45 -3.43
CA GLU A 273 -51.41 -16.85 -2.09
C GLU A 273 -52.94 -17.03 -1.99
N VAL A 274 -53.71 -16.32 -2.81
CA VAL A 274 -55.19 -16.36 -2.80
C VAL A 274 -55.74 -17.38 -3.80
N LEU A 275 -55.04 -17.60 -4.91
CA LEU A 275 -55.44 -18.60 -5.89
C LEU A 275 -55.05 -20.00 -5.37
N PRO A 276 -55.99 -20.96 -5.31
CA PRO A 276 -55.64 -22.33 -4.97
C PRO A 276 -54.63 -22.87 -5.98
N ALA A 277 -53.62 -23.60 -5.49
CA ALA A 277 -52.80 -24.45 -6.33
C ALA A 277 -53.69 -25.58 -6.86
N ASP A 278 -54.42 -25.32 -7.95
CA ASP A 278 -54.81 -26.27 -8.99
C ASP A 278 -55.82 -25.65 -9.95
N GLY A 279 -55.29 -25.23 -11.09
CA GLY A 279 -55.99 -25.19 -12.37
C GLY A 279 -55.20 -26.04 -13.37
N LYS A 280 -55.01 -27.33 -13.06
CA LYS A 280 -54.64 -28.39 -13.99
C LYS A 280 -55.69 -29.50 -13.91
#